data_AF-A0A9W5Z3M5-F1
#
_entry.id   AF-A0A9W5Z3M5-F1
#
_cell.length_a   1.000
_cell.length_b   1.000
_cell.length_c   1.000
_cell.angle_alpha   90.00
_cell.angle_beta   90.00
_cell.angle_gamma   90.00
#
_symmetry.space_group_name_H-M   'P 1'
#
loop_
_entity.id
_entity.type
_entity.pdbx_description
1 polymer ?
#
loop_
_entity_poly.entity_id
_entity_poly.type
_entity_poly.pdbx_seq_one_letter_code
_entity_poly.pdbx_strand_id
1 'polypeptide(L)'
;MPQDRNLMYEAALETQLRTWTTSPPDPDLGHLYEGFRNHGLAFLYRSRAHAHGCCPTDPDVTKAQESLIQQYAEETIRHLMLIPSSSYYLNFQSLPLLAAGSELTESHHLLRDKVRGRLRAIYSLNRLPANLLALQLIEELWDARDSGRPAFWLSHALQKDWRLLLA
;
A
#
# COMPACT_ATOMS: atom_id res chain seq x y z
N MET A 1 23.28 -1.46 10.33
CA MET A 1 23.67 -2.84 10.00
C MET A 1 22.69 -3.35 8.96
N PRO A 2 23.12 -3.84 7.79
CA PRO A 2 22.18 -4.55 6.92
C PRO A 2 21.75 -5.81 7.67
N GLN A 3 20.44 -5.96 7.91
CA GLN A 3 19.91 -7.26 8.34
C GLN A 3 20.18 -8.27 7.23
N ASP A 4 20.78 -9.41 7.56
CA ASP A 4 20.92 -10.52 6.63
C ASP A 4 19.53 -10.95 6.15
N ARG A 5 19.22 -10.66 4.88
CA ARG A 5 17.93 -11.00 4.29
C ARG A 5 17.84 -12.51 4.07
N ASN A 6 16.74 -13.11 4.53
CA ASN A 6 16.47 -14.53 4.29
C ASN A 6 15.57 -14.68 3.06
N LEU A 7 16.21 -14.84 1.89
CA LEU A 7 15.50 -14.97 0.60
C LEU A 7 14.54 -16.16 0.55
N MET A 8 14.91 -17.26 1.20
CA MET A 8 14.06 -18.46 1.29
C MET A 8 12.79 -18.17 2.07
N TYR A 9 12.90 -17.43 3.18
CA TYR A 9 11.75 -17.00 3.97
C TYR A 9 10.86 -16.03 3.20
N GLU A 10 11.43 -15.07 2.49
CA GLU A 10 10.65 -14.16 1.64
C GLU A 10 9.90 -14.89 0.52
N ALA A 11 10.52 -15.89 -0.12
CA ALA A 11 9.86 -16.71 -1.14
C ALA A 11 8.72 -17.57 -0.55
N ALA A 12 8.91 -18.09 0.66
CA ALA A 12 7.88 -18.82 1.39
C ALA A 12 6.68 -17.93 1.73
N LEU A 13 6.92 -16.70 2.23
CA LEU A 13 5.88 -15.71 2.49
C LEU A 13 5.11 -15.34 1.23
N GLU A 14 5.82 -15.10 0.12
CA GLU A 14 5.18 -14.80 -1.16
C GLU A 14 4.27 -15.95 -1.61
N THR A 15 4.77 -17.19 -1.52
CA THR A 15 4.00 -18.38 -1.89
C THR A 15 2.74 -18.49 -1.03
N GLN A 16 2.90 -18.35 0.30
CA GLN A 16 1.77 -18.37 1.23
C GLN A 16 0.73 -17.31 0.88
N LEU A 17 1.14 -16.06 0.64
CA LEU A 17 0.23 -14.98 0.26
C LEU A 17 -0.45 -15.25 -1.10
N ARG A 18 0.25 -15.83 -2.08
CA ARG A 18 -0.31 -16.13 -3.40
C ARG A 18 -1.33 -17.26 -3.37
N THR A 19 -1.12 -18.27 -2.53
CA THR A 19 -2.00 -19.45 -2.44
C THR A 19 -3.07 -19.30 -1.36
N TRP A 20 -3.00 -18.25 -0.55
CA TRP A 20 -3.95 -18.04 0.53
C TRP A 20 -5.34 -17.71 -0.01
N THR A 21 -6.32 -18.48 0.46
CA THR A 21 -7.73 -18.34 0.12
C THR A 21 -8.54 -18.36 1.40
N THR A 22 -9.71 -17.70 1.37
CA THR A 22 -10.65 -17.70 2.49
C THR A 22 -12.07 -17.87 1.99
N SER A 23 -12.94 -18.34 2.88
CA SER A 23 -14.39 -18.37 2.69
C SER A 23 -15.03 -17.49 3.76
N PRO A 24 -15.01 -16.15 3.57
CA PRO A 24 -15.47 -15.22 4.58
C PRO A 24 -17.00 -15.32 4.70
N PRO A 25 -17.56 -15.27 5.92
CA PRO A 25 -19.01 -15.29 6.11
C PRO A 25 -19.68 -13.98 5.66
N ASP A 26 -18.89 -12.91 5.54
CA ASP A 26 -19.31 -11.57 5.16
C ASP A 26 -18.51 -11.08 3.93
N PRO A 27 -19.15 -10.53 2.89
CA PRO A 27 -18.47 -10.09 1.68
C PRO A 27 -17.51 -8.91 1.92
N ASP A 28 -17.82 -7.98 2.83
CA ASP A 28 -16.94 -6.85 3.13
C ASP A 28 -15.64 -7.33 3.78
N LEU A 29 -15.74 -8.30 4.70
CA LEU A 29 -14.61 -8.96 5.32
C LEU A 29 -13.75 -9.68 4.26
N GLY A 30 -14.39 -10.30 3.27
CA GLY A 30 -13.70 -10.87 2.12
C GLY A 30 -12.89 -9.84 1.35
N HIS A 31 -13.49 -8.70 1.04
CA HIS A 31 -12.75 -7.61 0.39
C HIS A 31 -11.62 -7.09 1.27
N LEU A 32 -11.79 -7.02 2.59
CA LEU A 32 -10.73 -6.60 3.50
C LEU A 32 -9.54 -7.55 3.44
N TYR A 33 -9.80 -8.85 3.54
CA TYR A 33 -8.81 -9.92 3.45
C TYR A 33 -8.00 -9.87 2.15
N GLU A 34 -8.67 -9.74 1.02
CA GLU A 34 -8.03 -9.59 -0.28
C GLU A 34 -7.18 -8.31 -0.35
N GLY A 35 -7.71 -7.19 0.17
CA GLY A 35 -6.99 -5.92 0.26
C GLY A 35 -5.67 -6.04 1.05
N PHE A 36 -5.71 -6.72 2.21
CA PHE A 36 -4.54 -6.98 3.05
C PHE A 36 -3.55 -7.96 2.41
N ARG A 37 -4.03 -9.00 1.73
CA ARG A 37 -3.17 -9.95 1.01
C ARG A 37 -2.37 -9.26 -0.10
N ASN A 38 -3.06 -8.45 -0.91
CA ASN A 38 -2.42 -7.68 -1.98
C ASN A 38 -1.48 -6.60 -1.41
N HIS A 39 -1.85 -5.95 -0.30
CA HIS A 39 -0.98 -5.02 0.40
C HIS A 39 0.32 -5.70 0.88
N GLY A 40 0.22 -6.90 1.46
CA GLY A 40 1.38 -7.68 1.87
C GLY A 40 2.31 -8.05 0.70
N LEU A 41 1.73 -8.45 -0.44
CA LEU A 41 2.50 -8.72 -1.67
C LEU A 41 3.21 -7.46 -2.18
N ALA A 42 2.48 -6.34 -2.31
CA ALA A 42 3.07 -5.06 -2.72
C ALA A 42 4.22 -4.64 -1.79
N PHE A 43 4.03 -4.76 -0.48
CA PHE A 43 5.05 -4.42 0.51
C PHE A 43 6.29 -5.32 0.41
N LEU A 44 6.12 -6.63 0.19
CA LEU A 44 7.20 -7.58 0.00
C LEU A 44 8.03 -7.26 -1.26
N TYR A 45 7.37 -6.94 -2.37
CA TYR A 45 8.09 -6.50 -3.58
C TYR A 45 8.77 -5.14 -3.39
N ARG A 46 8.11 -4.19 -2.73
CA ARG A 46 8.71 -2.86 -2.49
C ARG A 46 9.91 -2.94 -1.56
N SER A 47 9.88 -3.78 -0.52
CA SER A 47 11.02 -3.99 0.38
C SER A 47 12.22 -4.65 -0.33
N ARG A 48 11.95 -5.63 -1.20
CA ARG A 48 12.96 -6.20 -2.12
C ARG A 48 13.57 -5.11 -3.00
N ALA A 49 12.75 -4.32 -3.69
CA ALA A 49 13.20 -3.26 -4.59
C ALA A 49 14.08 -2.24 -3.86
N HIS A 50 13.66 -1.82 -2.66
CA HIS A 50 14.41 -0.90 -1.82
C HIS A 50 15.78 -1.48 -1.43
N ALA A 51 15.84 -2.76 -1.03
CA ALA A 51 17.11 -3.41 -0.71
C ALA A 51 18.02 -3.62 -1.93
N HIS A 52 17.45 -3.80 -3.13
CA HIS A 52 18.21 -3.92 -4.38
C HIS A 52 18.67 -2.57 -4.95
N GLY A 53 18.12 -1.44 -4.50
CA GLY A 53 18.53 -0.09 -4.92
C GLY A 53 20.01 0.24 -4.65
N CYS A 54 20.71 -0.58 -3.86
CA CYS A 54 22.15 -0.49 -3.62
C CYS A 54 23.01 -1.32 -4.59
N CYS A 55 22.41 -2.15 -5.45
CA CYS A 55 23.10 -3.06 -6.35
C CYS A 55 22.66 -2.85 -7.81
N PRO A 56 23.56 -2.99 -8.80
CA PRO A 56 23.16 -3.04 -10.20
C PRO A 56 22.20 -4.21 -10.41
N THR A 57 20.96 -3.89 -10.77
CA THR A 57 19.92 -4.89 -11.07
C THR A 57 19.57 -4.78 -12.55
N ASP A 58 19.23 -5.90 -13.17
CA ASP A 58 18.73 -5.92 -14.55
C ASP A 58 17.50 -4.99 -14.69
N PRO A 59 17.53 -4.00 -15.62
CA PRO A 59 16.42 -3.08 -15.84
C PRO A 59 15.07 -3.76 -16.11
N ASP A 60 15.06 -4.93 -16.75
CA ASP A 60 13.83 -5.65 -17.08
C ASP A 60 13.24 -6.31 -15.83
N VAL A 61 14.09 -6.80 -14.92
CA VAL A 61 13.67 -7.32 -13.61
C VAL A 61 13.07 -6.20 -12.76
N THR A 62 13.70 -5.02 -12.73
CA THR A 62 13.17 -3.86 -12.00
C THR A 62 11.83 -3.41 -12.55
N LYS A 63 11.66 -3.35 -13.88
CA LYS A 63 10.37 -2.99 -14.50
C LYS A 63 9.28 -4.01 -14.17
N ALA A 64 9.57 -5.30 -14.29
CA ALA A 64 8.60 -6.35 -13.96
C ALA A 64 8.13 -6.26 -12.50
N GLN A 65 9.05 -5.98 -11.59
CA GLN A 65 8.76 -5.81 -10.18
C GLN A 65 7.93 -4.56 -9.89
N GLU A 66 8.23 -3.42 -10.51
CA GLU A 66 7.40 -2.21 -10.39
C GLU A 66 5.99 -2.42 -10.94
N SER A 67 5.83 -3.14 -12.05
CA SER A 67 4.51 -3.50 -12.59
C SER A 67 3.71 -4.37 -11.61
N LEU A 68 4.35 -5.33 -10.94
CA LEU A 68 3.69 -6.14 -9.91
C LEU A 68 3.27 -5.28 -8.70
N ILE A 69 4.12 -4.35 -8.24
CA ILE A 69 3.78 -3.45 -7.13
C ILE A 69 2.55 -2.61 -7.48
N GLN A 70 2.53 -2.02 -8.68
CA GLN A 70 1.38 -1.24 -9.16
C GLN A 70 0.13 -2.09 -9.25
N GLN A 71 0.20 -3.28 -9.85
CA GLN A 71 -0.92 -4.19 -9.96
C GLN A 71 -1.52 -4.53 -8.59
N TYR A 72 -0.67 -4.89 -7.61
CA TYR A 72 -1.16 -5.21 -6.26
C TYR A 72 -1.71 -3.97 -5.53
N ALA A 73 -1.13 -2.79 -5.75
CA ALA A 73 -1.65 -1.56 -5.18
C ALA A 73 -3.05 -1.20 -5.73
N GLU A 74 -3.23 -1.26 -7.05
CA GLU A 74 -4.54 -1.06 -7.68
C GLU A 74 -5.57 -2.05 -7.16
N GLU A 75 -5.19 -3.32 -7.05
CA GLU A 75 -6.07 -4.38 -6.58
C GLU A 75 -6.43 -4.21 -5.10
N THR A 76 -5.48 -3.81 -4.25
CA THR A 76 -5.75 -3.40 -2.87
C THR A 76 -6.80 -2.30 -2.85
N ILE A 77 -6.59 -1.20 -3.59
CA ILE A 77 -7.54 -0.07 -3.61
C ILE A 77 -8.90 -0.52 -4.11
N ARG A 78 -8.95 -1.33 -5.19
CA ARG A 78 -10.20 -1.86 -5.75
C ARG A 78 -11.01 -2.60 -4.69
N HIS A 79 -10.39 -3.52 -3.96
CA HIS A 79 -11.04 -4.25 -2.89
C HIS A 79 -11.50 -3.33 -1.74
N LEU A 80 -10.65 -2.42 -1.28
CA LEU A 80 -11.01 -1.47 -0.23
C LEU A 80 -12.18 -0.54 -0.64
N MET A 81 -12.29 -0.20 -1.92
CA MET A 81 -13.40 0.62 -2.44
C MET A 81 -14.73 -0.14 -2.51
N LEU A 82 -14.71 -1.46 -2.64
CA LEU A 82 -15.93 -2.27 -2.65
C LEU A 82 -16.59 -2.36 -1.27
N ILE A 83 -15.83 -2.15 -0.20
CA ILE A 83 -16.37 -2.06 1.16
C ILE A 83 -17.17 -0.74 1.30
N PRO A 84 -18.46 -0.78 1.66
CA PRO A 84 -19.27 0.42 1.88
C PRO A 84 -18.66 1.31 2.97
N SER A 85 -18.83 2.64 2.84
CA SER A 85 -18.37 3.58 3.88
C SER A 85 -19.15 3.48 5.19
N SER A 86 -20.30 2.80 5.20
CA SER A 86 -21.08 2.49 6.40
C SER A 86 -20.60 1.21 7.10
N SER A 87 -19.67 0.45 6.49
CA SER A 87 -19.19 -0.81 7.03
C SER A 87 -18.26 -0.60 8.23
N TYR A 88 -18.35 -1.48 9.23
CA TYR A 88 -17.44 -1.48 10.38
C TYR A 88 -15.99 -1.72 9.97
N TYR A 89 -15.76 -2.34 8.80
CA TYR A 89 -14.43 -2.63 8.30
C TYR A 89 -13.70 -1.41 7.74
N LEU A 90 -14.36 -0.26 7.62
CA LEU A 90 -13.77 0.98 7.14
C LEU A 90 -12.56 1.42 8.00
N ASN A 91 -12.61 1.20 9.32
CA ASN A 91 -11.53 1.59 10.24
C ASN A 91 -10.20 0.85 9.99
N PHE A 92 -10.23 -0.35 9.39
CA PHE A 92 -9.03 -1.14 9.15
C PHE A 92 -8.33 -0.79 7.83
N GLN A 93 -8.84 0.19 7.08
CA GLN A 93 -8.36 0.48 5.74
C GLN A 93 -7.19 1.48 5.69
N SER A 94 -6.94 2.25 6.75
CA SER A 94 -6.03 3.40 6.69
C SER A 94 -4.63 3.06 6.20
N LEU A 95 -4.00 2.02 6.78
CA LEU A 95 -2.65 1.60 6.43
C LEU A 95 -2.57 0.97 5.02
N PRO A 96 -3.39 -0.04 4.66
CA PRO A 96 -3.31 -0.60 3.31
C PRO A 96 -3.67 0.42 2.24
N LEU A 97 -4.58 1.37 2.54
CA LEU A 97 -4.92 2.46 1.63
C LEU A 97 -3.79 3.48 1.48
N LEU A 98 -3.09 3.83 2.57
CA LEU A 98 -1.89 4.67 2.52
C LEU A 98 -0.81 4.03 1.65
N ALA A 99 -0.47 2.78 1.97
CA ALA A 99 0.59 2.07 1.27
C ALA A 99 0.27 1.89 -0.21
N ALA A 100 -0.90 1.35 -0.57
CA ALA A 100 -1.28 1.17 -1.96
C ALA A 100 -1.50 2.51 -2.69
N GLY A 101 -2.15 3.48 -2.03
CA GLY A 101 -2.36 4.82 -2.58
C GLY A 101 -1.05 5.51 -2.96
N SER A 102 0.01 5.35 -2.16
CA SER A 102 1.34 5.91 -2.45
C SER A 102 2.00 5.37 -3.72
N GLU A 103 1.54 4.22 -4.23
CA GLU A 103 2.08 3.60 -5.44
C GLU A 103 1.43 4.10 -6.73
N LEU A 104 0.34 4.86 -6.63
CA LEU A 104 -0.36 5.43 -7.78
C LEU A 104 0.46 6.50 -8.49
N THR A 105 0.61 6.38 -9.80
CA THR A 105 1.20 7.38 -10.71
C THR A 105 0.16 8.39 -11.22
N GLU A 106 0.61 9.43 -11.91
CA GLU A 106 -0.23 10.46 -12.53
C GLU A 106 -1.36 9.89 -13.41
N SER A 107 -1.11 8.78 -14.12
CA SER A 107 -2.13 8.11 -14.96
C SER A 107 -3.35 7.62 -14.15
N HIS A 108 -3.20 7.42 -12.84
CA HIS A 108 -4.23 6.89 -11.95
C HIS A 108 -5.11 7.96 -11.28
N HIS A 109 -5.31 9.11 -11.91
CA HIS A 109 -6.09 10.23 -11.36
C HIS A 109 -7.43 9.82 -10.71
N LEU A 110 -8.24 8.97 -11.35
CA LEU A 110 -9.50 8.48 -10.77
C LEU A 110 -9.32 7.65 -9.50
N LEU A 111 -8.26 6.84 -9.41
CA LEU A 111 -7.96 6.07 -8.19
C LEU A 111 -7.43 6.99 -7.10
N ARG A 112 -6.61 7.99 -7.45
CA ARG A 112 -6.14 9.01 -6.50
C ARG A 112 -7.33 9.75 -5.86
N ASP A 113 -8.32 10.15 -6.66
CA ASP A 113 -9.56 10.78 -6.15
C ASP A 113 -10.31 9.86 -5.17
N LYS A 114 -10.44 8.57 -5.50
CA LYS A 114 -11.06 7.58 -4.62
C LYS A 114 -10.31 7.39 -3.30
N VAL A 115 -8.96 7.34 -3.35
CA VAL A 115 -8.11 7.26 -2.15
C VAL A 115 -8.33 8.48 -1.26
N ARG A 116 -8.34 9.70 -1.81
CA ARG A 116 -8.62 10.91 -1.03
C ARG A 116 -10.01 10.86 -0.37
N GLY A 117 -11.03 10.50 -1.15
CA GLY A 117 -12.40 10.38 -0.65
C GLY A 117 -12.51 9.36 0.48
N ARG A 118 -11.84 8.22 0.34
CA ARG A 118 -11.88 7.15 1.34
C ARG A 118 -11.13 7.53 2.62
N LEU A 119 -9.95 8.15 2.56
CA LEU A 119 -9.26 8.64 3.76
C LEU A 119 -10.07 9.69 4.52
N ARG A 120 -10.78 10.58 3.80
CA ARG A 120 -11.71 11.55 4.41
C ARG A 120 -12.90 10.86 5.07
N ALA A 121 -13.42 9.80 4.47
CA ALA A 121 -14.49 8.99 5.06
C ALA A 121 -14.03 8.30 6.35
N ILE A 122 -12.84 7.69 6.34
CA ILE A 122 -12.24 7.07 7.54
C ILE A 122 -12.04 8.11 8.63
N TYR A 123 -11.47 9.28 8.31
CA TYR A 123 -11.32 10.37 9.27
C TYR A 123 -12.67 10.85 9.82
N SER A 124 -13.70 10.91 8.98
CA SER A 124 -15.05 11.31 9.44
C SER A 124 -15.65 10.29 10.42
N LEU A 125 -15.28 9.02 10.29
CA LEU A 125 -15.73 7.92 11.14
C LEU A 125 -15.03 7.90 12.50
N ASN A 126 -13.68 7.89 12.53
CA ASN A 126 -12.92 7.71 13.78
C ASN A 126 -12.29 8.98 14.36
N ARG A 127 -12.29 10.09 13.59
CA ARG A 127 -11.72 11.40 13.97
C ARG A 127 -10.23 11.36 14.35
N LEU A 128 -9.51 10.30 13.97
CA LEU A 128 -8.09 10.18 14.28
C LEU A 128 -7.27 11.10 13.37
N PRO A 129 -6.49 12.06 13.92
CA PRO A 129 -5.67 12.98 13.13
C PRO A 129 -4.67 12.27 12.20
N ALA A 130 -4.26 11.05 12.56
CA ALA A 130 -3.37 10.22 11.75
C ALA A 130 -3.92 9.97 10.33
N ASN A 131 -5.24 9.93 10.14
CA ASN A 131 -5.83 9.77 8.81
C ASN A 131 -5.72 11.02 7.93
N LEU A 132 -5.68 12.21 8.54
CA LEU A 132 -5.36 13.46 7.81
C LEU A 132 -3.87 13.52 7.47
N LEU A 133 -3.00 13.06 8.38
CA LEU A 133 -1.56 12.94 8.10
C LEU A 133 -1.30 11.95 6.98
N ALA A 134 -2.01 10.82 6.94
CA ALA A 134 -1.94 9.86 5.84
C ALA A 134 -2.38 10.47 4.50
N LEU A 135 -3.44 11.31 4.51
CA LEU A 135 -3.86 12.03 3.31
C LEU A 135 -2.79 13.00 2.82
N GLN A 136 -2.24 13.83 3.71
CA GLN A 136 -1.15 14.74 3.38
C GLN A 136 0.08 13.99 2.85
N LEU A 137 0.45 12.88 3.50
CA LEU A 137 1.57 12.04 3.09
C LEU A 137 1.43 11.56 1.65
N ILE A 138 0.25 11.07 1.30
CA ILE A 138 0.00 10.54 -0.05
C ILE A 138 0.08 11.65 -1.09
N GLU A 139 -0.47 12.83 -0.82
CA GLU A 139 -0.41 13.96 -1.75
C GLU A 139 1.04 14.38 -2.02
N GLU A 140 1.86 14.49 -0.98
CA GLU A 140 3.29 14.79 -1.13
C GLU A 140 4.04 13.70 -1.90
N LEU A 141 3.70 12.42 -1.68
CA LEU A 141 4.31 11.30 -2.38
C LEU A 141 3.92 11.28 -3.87
N TRP A 142 2.69 11.67 -4.20
CA TRP A 142 2.25 11.85 -5.57
C TRP A 142 3.01 12.97 -6.26
N ASP A 143 3.11 14.15 -5.63
CA ASP A 143 3.87 15.28 -6.18
C ASP A 143 5.34 14.93 -6.43
N ALA A 144 5.97 14.22 -5.49
CA ALA A 144 7.35 13.74 -5.63
C ALA A 144 7.49 12.75 -6.79
N ARG A 145 6.56 11.78 -6.89
CA ARG A 145 6.57 10.76 -7.94
C ARG A 145 6.36 11.37 -9.33
N ASP A 146 5.41 12.29 -9.45
CA ASP A 146 5.10 12.98 -10.71
C ASP A 146 6.26 13.89 -11.15
N SER A 147 7.06 14.37 -10.20
CA SER A 147 8.33 15.08 -10.44
C SER A 147 9.52 14.15 -10.75
N GLY A 148 9.30 12.84 -10.93
CA GLY A 148 10.34 11.85 -11.22
C GLY A 148 11.15 11.39 -10.02
N ARG A 149 10.69 11.65 -8.78
CA ARG A 149 11.34 11.22 -7.53
C ARG A 149 10.48 10.17 -6.82
N PRO A 150 10.54 8.89 -7.24
CA PRO A 150 9.79 7.84 -6.57
C PRO A 150 10.26 7.69 -5.11
N ALA A 151 9.31 7.77 -4.18
CA ALA A 151 9.58 7.64 -2.76
C ALA A 151 8.71 6.53 -2.17
N PHE A 152 9.34 5.69 -1.35
CA PHE A 152 8.61 4.71 -0.56
C PHE A 152 7.99 5.42 0.66
N TRP A 153 6.68 5.23 0.87
CA TRP A 153 5.94 5.96 1.90
C TRP A 153 6.58 5.84 3.29
N LEU A 154 7.11 4.67 3.64
CA LEU A 154 7.71 4.44 4.94
C LEU A 154 9.02 5.23 5.10
N SER A 155 9.85 5.28 4.06
CA SER A 155 11.08 6.07 4.07
C SER A 155 10.76 7.56 4.23
N HIS A 156 9.73 8.07 3.54
CA HIS A 156 9.31 9.46 3.63
C HIS A 156 8.70 9.81 5.00
N ALA A 157 7.86 8.91 5.54
CA ALA A 157 7.30 9.07 6.88
C ALA A 157 8.41 9.09 7.97
N LEU A 158 9.40 8.20 7.87
CA LEU A 158 10.53 8.17 8.80
C LEU A 158 11.41 9.43 8.71
N GLN A 159 11.66 9.94 7.49
CA GLN A 159 12.42 11.19 7.31
C GLN A 159 11.76 12.41 7.97
N LYS A 160 10.42 12.39 8.10
CA LYS A 160 9.65 13.46 8.73
C LYS A 160 9.35 13.23 10.21
N ASP A 161 9.90 12.17 10.82
CA ASP A 161 9.57 11.70 12.18
C ASP A 161 8.05 11.52 12.40
N TRP A 162 7.33 11.12 11.34
CA TRP A 162 5.90 10.89 11.41
C TRP A 162 5.60 9.53 12.04
N ARG A 163 5.12 9.57 13.28
CA ARG A 163 4.61 8.39 13.99
C ARG A 163 3.14 8.17 13.62
N LEU A 164 2.93 7.49 12.50
CA LEU A 164 1.59 7.15 12.02
C LEU A 164 0.95 6.08 12.92
N LEU A 165 0.23 6.53 13.95
CA LEU A 165 -0.68 5.69 14.73
C LEU A 165 -2.02 5.58 13.97
N LEU A 166 -2.03 4.72 12.95
CA LEU A 166 -3.24 4.37 12.20
C LEU A 166 -3.91 3.21 12.98
N ALA A 167 -5.00 3.51 13.69
CA ALA A 167 -5.77 2.53 14.47
C ALA A 167 -7.23 2.53 14.03
#